data_AF-G9MRM7-F1
#
_entry.id   AF-G9MRM7-F1
#
_cell.length_a   1.000
_cell.length_b   1.000
_cell.length_c   1.000
_cell.angle_alpha   90.00
_cell.angle_beta   90.00
_cell.angle_gamma   90.00
#
_symmetry.space_group_name_H-M   'P 1'
#
loop_
_entity.id
_entity.type
_entity.pdbx_description
1 polymer ?
#
loop_
_entity_poly.entity_id
_entity_poly.type
_entity_poly.pdbx_seq_one_letter_code
_entity_poly.pdbx_strand_id
1 'polypeptide(L)'
;MQQHPSQRTTFRVRRVPLDWSVIRLRSCLEQHDPSSCPVIKSFVPEVDRRSFTATVVYKSRPLVTQHPKPWDLSLEGPHGNPSSNSGYLAIDDDLLGITSLYLPEAKNYKVDIIALGNISGRPLESFEDVASNHVWLRDILPAQFVDAESRQPMVRVMIYGYQSVLDGKYGRVTLEALGTAFVKVLTALGNSSQIKPTILIGHGVGGLVIKQVALITLSKLRGETEMNIFRAIRGVVFFGVPHDGMDITSLQLTAGHPNQQVIDSLRQGGSELLNQMHAEFIQAFSQKPETEIFSFYETLESEITPPIGDSTLQYQEQHDNSHKNTKSHAGVVVTRASATHCRPETGNVQQTCAIPRSNADLARFEPHDPDYDAVRNVLFGITQRAVN
;
A
#
# COMPACT_ATOMS: atom_id res chain seq x y z
N MET A 1 -3.45 24.73 24.56
CA MET A 1 -3.05 23.32 24.75
C MET A 1 -3.30 22.60 23.43
N GLN A 2 -2.34 22.67 22.51
CA GLN A 2 -2.48 22.10 21.16
C GLN A 2 -2.30 20.59 21.25
N GLN A 3 -3.36 19.85 20.89
CA GLN A 3 -3.26 18.41 20.67
C GLN A 3 -2.54 18.19 19.33
N HIS A 4 -1.34 17.60 19.37
CA HIS A 4 -0.69 17.06 18.19
C HIS A 4 -1.55 15.91 17.63
N PRO A 5 -1.81 15.83 16.31
CA PRO A 5 -2.55 14.71 15.74
C PRO A 5 -1.73 13.41 15.86
N SER A 6 -2.29 12.46 16.60
CA SER A 6 -2.11 10.99 16.55
C SER A 6 -0.71 10.46 16.21
N GLN A 7 0.08 10.15 17.24
CA GLN A 7 1.19 9.19 17.13
C GLN A 7 0.65 7.87 16.56
N ARG A 8 1.35 7.31 15.57
CA ARG A 8 1.10 5.97 15.01
C ARG A 8 0.79 4.96 16.11
N THR A 9 -0.32 4.27 15.94
CA THR A 9 -0.75 3.20 16.83
C THR A 9 -0.45 1.83 16.21
N THR A 10 -0.54 1.67 14.88
CA THR A 10 -0.37 0.37 14.21
C THR A 10 1.08 0.08 13.81
N PHE A 11 1.62 -1.06 14.25
CA PHE A 11 2.93 -1.60 13.89
C PHE A 11 2.79 -3.03 13.36
N ARG A 12 3.80 -3.50 12.62
CA ARG A 12 3.95 -4.92 12.25
C ARG A 12 4.93 -5.59 13.20
N VAL A 13 4.55 -6.75 13.72
CA VAL A 13 5.43 -7.67 14.44
C VAL A 13 5.69 -8.88 13.53
N ARG A 14 6.95 -9.30 13.41
CA ARG A 14 7.38 -10.44 12.58
C ARG A 14 8.24 -11.39 13.38
N ARG A 15 8.56 -12.54 12.78
CA ARG A 15 9.38 -13.59 13.38
C ARG A 15 8.73 -14.22 14.62
N VAL A 16 7.40 -14.13 14.72
CA VAL A 16 6.68 -14.74 15.83
C VAL A 16 6.71 -16.26 15.66
N PRO A 17 7.18 -17.04 16.65
CA PRO A 17 7.34 -18.48 16.48
C PRO A 17 6.03 -19.23 16.15
N LEU A 18 6.14 -20.34 15.40
CA LEU A 18 4.98 -21.07 14.89
C LEU A 18 4.16 -21.79 15.98
N ASP A 19 4.71 -21.97 17.17
CA ASP A 19 4.03 -22.53 18.34
C ASP A 19 3.31 -21.46 19.19
N TRP A 20 3.35 -20.18 18.78
CA TRP A 20 2.73 -19.09 19.53
C TRP A 20 1.27 -18.88 19.14
N SER A 21 0.45 -18.60 20.16
CA SER A 21 -0.90 -18.09 20.01
C SER A 21 -0.93 -16.56 20.06
N VAL A 22 -2.05 -15.97 19.64
CA VAL A 22 -2.32 -14.53 19.80
C VAL A 22 -2.18 -14.09 21.26
N ILE A 23 -2.63 -14.92 22.21
CA ILE A 23 -2.53 -14.65 23.65
C ILE A 23 -1.05 -14.58 24.07
N ARG A 24 -0.24 -15.55 23.64
CA ARG A 24 1.20 -15.59 23.95
C ARG A 24 1.94 -14.39 23.37
N LEU A 25 1.64 -14.01 22.13
CA LEU A 25 2.22 -12.81 21.51
C LEU A 25 1.86 -11.56 22.31
N ARG A 26 0.58 -11.35 22.64
CA ARG A 26 0.13 -10.21 23.44
C ARG A 26 0.87 -10.15 24.77
N SER A 27 0.91 -11.25 25.53
CA SER A 27 1.58 -11.29 26.83
C SER A 27 3.08 -11.00 26.72
N CYS A 28 3.74 -11.44 25.65
CA CYS A 28 5.16 -11.12 25.43
C CYS A 28 5.38 -9.62 25.17
N LEU A 29 4.53 -8.98 24.36
CA LEU A 29 4.61 -7.55 24.10
C LEU A 29 4.33 -6.73 25.37
N GLU A 30 3.34 -7.15 26.17
CA GLU A 30 3.02 -6.54 27.47
C GLU A 30 4.16 -6.73 28.49
N GLN A 31 4.89 -7.85 28.45
CA GLN A 31 6.04 -8.05 29.34
C GLN A 31 7.19 -7.07 29.03
N HIS A 32 7.41 -6.76 27.75
CA HIS A 32 8.43 -5.80 27.32
C HIS A 32 8.01 -4.35 27.58
N ASP A 33 6.71 -4.06 27.45
CA ASP A 33 6.15 -2.73 27.71
C ASP A 33 4.73 -2.84 28.29
N PRO A 34 4.61 -2.95 29.64
CA PRO A 34 3.32 -3.12 30.31
C PRO A 34 2.34 -1.96 30.09
N SER A 35 2.86 -0.79 29.71
CA SER A 35 2.06 0.42 29.50
C SER A 35 1.48 0.54 28.09
N SER A 36 1.95 -0.28 27.15
CA SER A 36 1.67 -0.14 25.72
C SER A 36 0.29 -0.63 25.26
N CYS A 37 -0.37 -1.47 26.07
CA CYS A 37 -1.69 -2.07 25.79
C CYS A 37 -1.84 -2.58 24.33
N PRO A 38 -1.07 -3.59 23.91
CA PRO A 38 -1.06 -4.07 22.53
C PRO A 38 -2.36 -4.81 22.15
N VAL A 39 -3.02 -4.31 21.12
CA VAL A 39 -4.17 -4.95 20.47
C VAL A 39 -3.72 -5.61 19.18
N ILE A 40 -3.62 -6.93 19.19
CA ILE A 40 -3.35 -7.74 17.99
C ILE A 40 -4.57 -7.67 17.05
N LYS A 41 -4.39 -7.07 15.87
CA LYS A 41 -5.45 -6.87 14.87
C LYS A 41 -5.40 -7.89 13.73
N SER A 42 -4.21 -8.43 13.43
CA SER A 42 -4.06 -9.60 12.56
C SER A 42 -2.99 -10.52 13.14
N PHE A 43 -3.08 -11.82 12.85
CA PHE A 43 -2.10 -12.82 13.24
C PHE A 43 -2.14 -13.97 12.22
N VAL A 44 -1.19 -13.99 11.30
CA VAL A 44 -1.19 -14.92 10.16
C VAL A 44 0.22 -15.41 9.86
N PRO A 45 0.39 -16.63 9.31
CA PRO A 45 1.69 -17.09 8.87
C PRO A 45 2.28 -16.10 7.84
N GLU A 46 3.58 -15.87 7.92
CA GLU A 46 4.31 -15.20 6.85
C GLU A 46 4.23 -16.01 5.56
N VAL A 47 4.51 -15.35 4.44
CA VAL A 47 4.43 -15.97 3.09
C VAL A 47 5.34 -17.21 2.97
N ASP A 48 6.51 -17.18 3.59
CA ASP A 48 7.45 -18.31 3.62
C ASP A 48 7.05 -19.41 4.62
N ARG A 49 6.00 -19.18 5.41
CA ARG A 49 5.46 -20.06 6.47
C ARG A 49 6.47 -20.45 7.55
N ARG A 50 7.54 -19.65 7.74
CA ARG A 50 8.57 -19.92 8.76
C ARG A 50 8.26 -19.28 10.10
N SER A 51 7.40 -18.28 10.12
CA SER A 51 6.96 -17.58 11.32
C SER A 51 5.57 -16.98 11.12
N PHE A 52 4.99 -16.42 12.17
CA PHE A 52 3.81 -15.57 12.10
C PHE A 52 4.21 -14.08 12.00
N THR A 53 3.34 -13.32 11.33
CA THR A 53 3.32 -11.87 11.36
C THR A 53 1.99 -11.37 11.92
N ALA A 54 2.04 -10.23 12.58
CA ALA A 54 0.89 -9.58 13.19
C ALA A 54 0.90 -8.09 12.91
N THR A 55 -0.29 -7.50 12.75
CA THR A 55 -0.46 -6.05 12.91
C THR A 55 -0.97 -5.79 14.32
N VAL A 56 -0.35 -4.83 15.01
CA VAL A 56 -0.58 -4.55 16.43
C VAL A 56 -0.81 -3.06 16.61
N VAL A 57 -1.96 -2.72 17.16
CA VAL A 57 -2.33 -1.36 17.55
C VAL A 57 -1.93 -1.17 19.01
N TYR A 58 -1.09 -0.18 19.29
CA TYR A 58 -0.71 0.19 20.65
C TYR A 58 -1.41 1.49 21.06
N LYS A 59 -1.81 1.56 22.33
CA LYS A 59 -2.42 2.77 22.91
C LYS A 59 -1.39 3.89 23.07
N SER A 60 -0.16 3.52 23.41
CA SER A 60 1.00 4.40 23.47
C SER A 60 2.10 3.83 22.60
N ARG A 61 2.93 4.72 22.03
CA ARG A 61 4.05 4.29 21.19
C ARG A 61 4.98 3.34 21.99
N PRO A 62 5.28 2.12 21.50
CA PRO A 62 6.03 1.13 22.26
C PRO A 62 7.45 1.60 22.60
N LEU A 63 7.94 1.29 23.80
CA LEU A 63 9.26 1.68 24.30
C LEU A 63 10.42 1.38 23.33
N VAL A 64 10.42 0.20 22.71
CA VAL A 64 11.48 -0.21 21.76
C VAL A 64 11.63 0.77 20.58
N THR A 65 10.55 1.46 20.22
CA THR A 65 10.51 2.38 19.08
C THR A 65 11.06 3.78 19.41
N GLN A 66 11.48 4.00 20.67
CA GLN A 66 12.18 5.21 21.11
C GLN A 66 13.67 5.18 20.73
N HIS A 67 14.21 4.00 20.42
CA HIS A 67 15.58 3.82 19.96
C HIS A 67 15.65 3.81 18.42
N PRO A 68 16.84 4.02 17.82
CA PRO A 68 17.02 3.82 16.38
C PRO A 68 16.70 2.38 15.96
N LYS A 69 16.18 2.20 14.73
CA LYS A 69 15.98 0.86 14.14
C LYS A 69 17.31 0.09 14.04
N PRO A 70 17.31 -1.26 14.09
CA PRO A 70 16.15 -2.14 14.16
C PRO A 70 15.49 -2.20 15.55
N TRP A 71 14.18 -2.43 15.57
CA TRP A 71 13.40 -2.56 16.81
C TRP A 71 13.14 -4.04 17.10
N ASP A 72 14.11 -4.68 17.74
CA ASP A 72 14.06 -6.11 18.04
C ASP A 72 13.77 -6.35 19.53
N LEU A 73 12.84 -7.26 19.82
CA LEU A 73 12.52 -7.70 21.18
C LEU A 73 13.06 -9.11 21.42
N SER A 74 14.00 -9.25 22.35
CA SER A 74 14.61 -10.53 22.71
C SER A 74 13.60 -11.48 23.35
N LEU A 75 13.59 -12.74 22.93
CA LEU A 75 12.71 -13.77 23.50
C LEU A 75 13.31 -14.49 24.71
N GLU A 76 14.56 -14.19 25.09
CA GLU A 76 15.20 -14.75 26.28
C GLU A 76 14.82 -13.98 27.55
N GLY A 77 14.54 -14.72 28.63
CA GLY A 77 14.40 -14.12 29.95
C GLY A 77 15.76 -13.62 30.49
N PRO A 78 15.78 -12.77 31.53
CA PRO A 78 17.00 -12.16 32.08
C PRO A 78 18.05 -13.13 32.64
N HIS A 79 17.82 -14.45 32.58
CA HIS A 79 18.70 -15.50 33.10
C HIS A 79 19.01 -16.62 32.08
N GLY A 80 18.77 -16.41 30.79
CA GLY A 80 19.11 -17.38 29.73
C GLY A 80 20.62 -17.40 29.44
N ASN A 81 21.21 -18.58 29.39
CA ASN A 81 22.59 -18.75 28.90
C ASN A 81 22.61 -18.52 27.38
N PRO A 82 23.58 -17.76 26.83
CA PRO A 82 23.61 -17.39 25.42
C PRO A 82 24.00 -18.60 24.57
N SER A 83 23.01 -19.44 24.28
CA SER A 83 23.12 -20.42 23.19
C SER A 83 22.81 -19.70 21.87
N SER A 84 23.49 -20.10 20.80
CA SER A 84 23.58 -19.45 19.49
C SER A 84 22.28 -19.34 18.68
N ASN A 85 21.11 -19.46 19.31
CA ASN A 85 19.78 -19.43 18.70
C ASN A 85 18.76 -18.61 19.50
N SER A 86 19.19 -17.50 20.11
CA SER A 86 18.28 -16.55 20.76
C SER A 86 17.33 -15.94 19.71
N GLY A 87 16.04 -16.31 19.81
CA GLY A 87 15.00 -15.76 18.94
C GLY A 87 14.67 -14.31 19.33
N TYR A 88 14.19 -13.52 18.37
CA TYR A 88 13.68 -12.17 18.62
C TYR A 88 12.43 -11.90 17.79
N LEU A 89 11.57 -11.02 18.29
CA LEU A 89 10.48 -10.43 17.51
C LEU A 89 10.99 -9.16 16.83
N ALA A 90 10.73 -9.02 15.54
CA ALA A 90 11.07 -7.80 14.81
C ALA A 90 9.84 -6.88 14.73
N ILE A 91 9.99 -5.61 15.11
CA ILE A 91 8.94 -4.60 15.03
C ILE A 91 9.30 -3.57 13.95
N ASP A 92 8.34 -3.24 13.10
CA ASP A 92 8.47 -2.18 12.12
C ASP A 92 7.16 -1.43 11.91
N ASP A 93 7.26 -0.22 11.35
CA ASP A 93 6.15 0.69 11.06
C ASP A 93 6.07 1.07 9.57
N ASP A 94 7.04 0.62 8.77
CA ASP A 94 7.11 0.87 7.32
C ASP A 94 6.48 -0.28 6.52
N LEU A 95 6.33 -1.46 7.13
CA LEU A 95 5.75 -2.64 6.51
C LEU A 95 6.41 -2.98 5.18
N LEU A 96 7.71 -2.70 5.02
CA LEU A 96 8.43 -2.99 3.78
C LEU A 96 8.33 -4.49 3.43
N GLY A 97 8.10 -4.77 2.16
CA GLY A 97 7.82 -6.11 1.66
C GLY A 97 6.34 -6.50 1.74
N ILE A 98 6.05 -7.77 1.46
CA ILE A 98 4.69 -8.31 1.52
C ILE A 98 4.31 -8.63 2.96
N THR A 99 3.12 -8.21 3.37
CA THR A 99 2.53 -8.52 4.68
C THR A 99 1.17 -9.15 4.46
N SER A 100 0.96 -10.35 4.99
CA SER A 100 -0.38 -10.94 5.02
C SER A 100 -1.19 -10.29 6.13
N LEU A 101 -2.41 -9.84 5.80
CA LEU A 101 -3.37 -9.28 6.75
C LEU A 101 -4.40 -10.32 7.17
N TYR A 102 -4.77 -11.20 6.24
CA TYR A 102 -5.69 -12.31 6.46
C TYR A 102 -5.34 -13.49 5.56
N LEU A 103 -5.42 -14.71 6.10
CA LEU A 103 -5.23 -15.96 5.37
C LEU A 103 -6.43 -16.88 5.63
N PRO A 104 -7.23 -17.24 4.61
CA PRO A 104 -8.34 -18.16 4.75
C PRO A 104 -7.83 -19.59 4.99
N GLU A 105 -8.72 -20.46 5.48
CA GLU A 105 -8.44 -21.90 5.56
C GLU A 105 -8.09 -22.47 4.18
N ALA A 106 -7.12 -23.38 4.12
CA ALA A 106 -6.57 -23.88 2.87
C ALA A 106 -7.63 -24.47 1.90
N LYS A 107 -8.67 -25.12 2.44
CA LYS A 107 -9.78 -25.69 1.64
C LYS A 107 -10.69 -24.63 1.00
N ASN A 108 -10.74 -23.43 1.59
CA ASN A 108 -11.60 -22.34 1.12
C ASN A 108 -10.83 -21.28 0.32
N TYR A 109 -9.49 -21.36 0.32
CA TYR A 109 -8.63 -20.34 -0.29
C TYR A 109 -8.70 -20.36 -1.82
N LYS A 110 -9.33 -19.32 -2.40
CA LYS A 110 -9.59 -19.22 -3.83
C LYS A 110 -8.92 -18.03 -4.52
N VAL A 111 -8.80 -16.87 -3.86
CA VAL A 111 -8.38 -15.61 -4.50
C VAL A 111 -7.39 -14.84 -3.64
N ASP A 112 -6.45 -14.17 -4.29
CA ASP A 112 -5.53 -13.21 -3.70
C ASP A 112 -6.01 -11.77 -3.91
N ILE A 113 -5.95 -10.95 -2.86
CA ILE A 113 -6.11 -9.50 -2.93
C ILE A 113 -4.83 -8.85 -2.40
N ILE A 114 -4.16 -8.05 -3.22
CA ILE A 114 -2.89 -7.40 -2.86
C ILE A 114 -3.03 -5.88 -3.02
N ALA A 115 -2.89 -5.16 -1.91
CA ALA A 115 -2.99 -3.71 -1.88
C ALA A 115 -1.62 -3.02 -1.83
N LEU A 116 -1.50 -1.91 -2.54
CA LEU A 116 -0.35 -1.02 -2.58
C LEU A 116 -0.82 0.40 -2.20
N GLY A 117 -0.23 0.94 -1.15
CA GLY A 117 -0.52 2.27 -0.66
C GLY A 117 0.08 3.38 -1.53
N ASN A 118 -0.04 4.62 -1.06
CA ASN A 118 0.40 5.81 -1.79
C ASN A 118 1.92 6.06 -1.64
N ILE A 119 2.38 7.27 -1.99
CA ILE A 119 3.77 7.67 -2.14
C ILE A 119 4.61 7.62 -0.85
N SER A 120 3.97 7.62 0.31
CA SER A 120 4.61 7.78 1.63
C SER A 120 5.41 6.56 2.10
N GLY A 121 5.32 5.42 1.42
CA GLY A 121 5.95 4.16 1.84
C GLY A 121 5.36 3.58 3.12
N ARG A 122 4.14 3.99 3.48
CA ARG A 122 3.41 3.55 4.68
C ARG A 122 2.10 2.91 4.23
N PRO A 123 2.12 1.61 3.91
CA PRO A 123 1.07 1.02 3.10
C PRO A 123 -0.27 0.94 3.84
N LEU A 124 -0.29 0.61 5.15
CA LEU A 124 -1.53 0.54 5.93
C LEU A 124 -2.23 1.90 6.06
N GLU A 125 -1.48 2.99 6.26
CA GLU A 125 -2.03 4.34 6.42
C GLU A 125 -2.82 4.84 5.19
N SER A 126 -2.59 4.22 4.03
CA SER A 126 -3.35 4.53 2.81
C SER A 126 -4.78 3.99 2.87
N PHE A 127 -5.04 3.02 3.75
CA PHE A 127 -6.32 2.32 3.87
C PHE A 127 -6.88 2.34 5.30
N GLU A 128 -6.25 3.11 6.19
CA GLU A 128 -6.60 3.21 7.61
C GLU A 128 -7.43 4.46 7.86
N ASP A 129 -8.60 4.28 8.48
CA ASP A 129 -9.27 5.37 9.18
C ASP A 129 -8.49 5.68 10.46
N VAL A 130 -7.88 6.87 10.50
CA VAL A 130 -7.00 7.32 11.58
C VAL A 130 -7.75 7.44 12.90
N ALA A 131 -9.03 7.81 12.86
CA ALA A 131 -9.82 8.02 14.09
C ALA A 131 -10.08 6.71 14.84
N SER A 132 -10.36 5.62 14.13
CA SER A 132 -10.68 4.32 14.72
C SER A 132 -9.58 3.27 14.63
N ASN A 133 -8.47 3.54 13.91
CA ASN A 133 -7.44 2.56 13.53
C ASN A 133 -8.02 1.37 12.73
N HIS A 134 -9.16 1.60 12.06
CA HIS A 134 -9.83 0.63 11.24
C HIS A 134 -9.16 0.55 9.88
N VAL A 135 -8.75 -0.65 9.48
CA VAL A 135 -8.20 -0.90 8.14
C VAL A 135 -9.16 -1.84 7.44
N TRP A 136 -9.99 -1.34 6.54
CA TRP A 136 -11.07 -2.11 5.92
C TRP A 136 -10.56 -3.38 5.22
N LEU A 137 -9.37 -3.32 4.60
CA LEU A 137 -8.70 -4.49 4.00
C LEU A 137 -8.49 -5.64 5.00
N ARG A 138 -8.15 -5.31 6.25
CA ARG A 138 -7.87 -6.28 7.33
C ARG A 138 -9.12 -6.64 8.11
N ASP A 139 -9.92 -5.63 8.46
CA ASP A 139 -10.91 -5.70 9.52
C ASP A 139 -12.31 -6.09 9.04
N ILE A 140 -12.67 -5.80 7.77
CA ILE A 140 -14.03 -6.11 7.26
C ILE A 140 -14.02 -6.91 5.95
N LEU A 141 -13.07 -6.64 5.05
CA LEU A 141 -13.02 -7.28 3.72
C LEU A 141 -13.02 -8.81 3.79
N PRO A 142 -12.20 -9.49 4.64
CA PRO A 142 -12.17 -10.95 4.64
C PRO A 142 -13.52 -11.62 4.92
N ALA A 143 -14.28 -11.05 5.86
CA ALA A 143 -15.57 -11.59 6.28
C ALA A 143 -16.68 -11.40 5.24
N GLN A 144 -16.51 -10.47 4.29
CA GLN A 144 -17.51 -10.17 3.26
C GLN A 144 -17.32 -11.02 2.01
N PHE A 145 -16.16 -11.65 1.84
CA PHE A 145 -15.78 -12.39 0.64
C PHE A 145 -15.68 -13.86 1.00
N VAL A 146 -16.86 -14.48 1.12
CA VAL A 146 -17.03 -15.87 1.53
C VAL A 146 -17.37 -16.77 0.35
N ASP A 147 -16.95 -18.03 0.46
CA ASP A 147 -17.39 -19.08 -0.45
C ASP A 147 -18.90 -19.32 -0.34
N ALA A 148 -19.54 -19.60 -1.48
CA ALA A 148 -20.99 -19.77 -1.55
C ALA A 148 -21.47 -21.00 -0.76
N GLU A 149 -20.69 -22.09 -0.78
CA GLU A 149 -21.05 -23.37 -0.16
C GLU A 149 -20.62 -23.42 1.31
N SER A 150 -19.33 -23.16 1.57
CA SER A 150 -18.79 -23.30 2.93
C SER A 150 -19.14 -22.12 3.84
N ARG A 151 -19.55 -20.98 3.26
CA ARG A 151 -19.82 -19.72 3.97
C ARG A 151 -18.61 -19.21 4.77
N GLN A 152 -17.41 -19.70 4.44
CA GLN A 152 -16.16 -19.27 5.05
C GLN A 152 -15.43 -18.28 4.14
N PRO A 153 -14.62 -17.37 4.71
CA PRO A 153 -13.76 -16.48 3.93
C PRO A 153 -12.91 -17.26 2.92
N MET A 154 -12.83 -16.73 1.70
CA MET A 154 -12.12 -17.38 0.59
C MET A 154 -10.95 -16.56 0.02
N VAL A 155 -10.80 -15.32 0.47
CA VAL A 155 -9.79 -14.39 -0.03
C VAL A 155 -8.62 -14.27 0.93
N ARG A 156 -7.38 -14.42 0.44
CA ARG A 156 -6.17 -14.01 1.16
C ARG A 156 -5.96 -12.52 0.90
N VAL A 157 -5.81 -11.74 1.97
CA VAL A 157 -5.58 -10.29 1.86
C VAL A 157 -4.15 -9.98 2.26
N MET A 158 -3.44 -9.31 1.38
CA MET A 158 -2.06 -8.90 1.57
C MET A 158 -1.89 -7.43 1.25
N ILE A 159 -0.85 -6.84 1.83
CA ILE A 159 -0.44 -5.48 1.54
C ILE A 159 1.06 -5.44 1.27
N TYR A 160 1.48 -4.68 0.27
CA TYR A 160 2.88 -4.55 -0.11
C TYR A 160 3.39 -3.15 0.22
N GLY A 161 4.37 -3.08 1.13
CA GLY A 161 5.10 -1.86 1.43
C GLY A 161 6.35 -1.74 0.56
N TYR A 162 6.58 -0.55 0.02
CA TYR A 162 7.75 -0.21 -0.76
C TYR A 162 8.40 1.08 -0.24
N GLN A 163 9.65 1.30 -0.61
CA GLN A 163 10.40 2.47 -0.18
C GLN A 163 9.72 3.77 -0.66
N SER A 164 9.47 4.67 0.28
CA SER A 164 8.88 5.99 -0.02
C SER A 164 9.75 6.76 -1.01
N VAL A 165 9.12 7.28 -2.07
CA VAL A 165 9.81 8.17 -3.01
C VAL A 165 10.20 9.49 -2.34
N LEU A 166 9.47 9.88 -1.29
CA LEU A 166 9.73 11.07 -0.50
C LEU A 166 10.90 10.91 0.48
N ASP A 167 11.41 9.70 0.67
CA ASP A 167 12.48 9.42 1.63
C ASP A 167 13.82 9.19 0.92
N GLY A 168 14.68 10.20 0.95
CA GLY A 168 16.00 10.16 0.33
C GLY A 168 17.01 9.27 1.04
N LYS A 169 16.73 8.78 2.25
CA LYS A 169 17.72 8.02 3.05
C LYS A 169 18.09 6.67 2.43
N TYR A 170 17.24 6.15 1.54
CA TYR A 170 17.45 4.87 0.87
C TYR A 170 18.06 5.00 -0.53
N GLY A 171 18.48 6.21 -0.93
CA GLY A 171 19.06 6.48 -2.23
C GLY A 171 18.03 6.69 -3.34
N ARG A 172 18.44 6.43 -4.59
CA ARG A 172 17.62 6.67 -5.78
C ARG A 172 16.58 5.56 -5.97
N VAL A 173 15.31 5.93 -5.94
CA VAL A 173 14.16 5.07 -6.24
C VAL A 173 13.57 5.48 -7.58
N THR A 174 13.20 4.51 -8.43
CA THR A 174 12.47 4.74 -9.69
C THR A 174 11.21 3.87 -9.73
N LEU A 175 10.18 4.30 -10.47
CA LEU A 175 8.96 3.50 -10.65
C LEU A 175 9.25 2.11 -11.24
N GLU A 176 10.20 2.03 -12.18
CA GLU A 176 10.65 0.76 -12.75
C GLU A 176 11.29 -0.16 -11.69
N ALA A 177 12.14 0.38 -10.81
CA ALA A 177 12.75 -0.40 -9.74
C ALA A 177 11.71 -0.90 -8.74
N LEU A 178 10.73 -0.07 -8.39
CA LEU A 178 9.60 -0.45 -7.54
C LEU A 178 8.76 -1.56 -8.19
N GLY A 179 8.43 -1.43 -9.47
CA GLY A 179 7.71 -2.46 -10.22
C GLY A 179 8.48 -3.77 -10.31
N THR A 180 9.79 -3.70 -10.56
CA THR A 180 10.67 -4.88 -10.61
C THR A 180 10.73 -5.60 -9.26
N ALA A 181 10.84 -4.83 -8.17
CA ALA A 181 10.82 -5.40 -6.82
C ALA A 181 9.48 -6.08 -6.53
N PHE A 182 8.35 -5.48 -6.95
CA PHE A 182 7.04 -6.08 -6.75
C PHE A 182 6.82 -7.34 -7.60
N VAL A 183 7.26 -7.36 -8.86
CA VAL A 183 7.23 -8.58 -9.70
C VAL A 183 7.99 -9.73 -9.02
N LYS A 184 9.19 -9.48 -8.46
CA LYS A 184 9.95 -10.50 -7.73
C LYS A 184 9.18 -11.07 -6.54
N VAL A 185 8.43 -10.23 -5.83
CA VAL A 185 7.56 -10.66 -4.72
C VAL A 185 6.43 -11.54 -5.23
N LEU A 186 5.76 -11.15 -6.32
CA LEU A 186 4.72 -11.98 -6.96
C LEU A 186 5.29 -13.32 -7.44
N THR A 187 6.51 -13.33 -8.00
CA THR A 187 7.21 -14.55 -8.42
C THR A 187 7.50 -15.47 -7.24
N ALA A 188 7.96 -14.92 -6.11
CA ALA A 188 8.15 -15.71 -4.89
C ALA A 188 6.83 -16.28 -4.34
N LEU A 189 5.73 -15.53 -4.40
CA LEU A 189 4.39 -16.00 -4.03
C LEU A 189 3.92 -17.15 -4.92
N GLY A 190 4.11 -17.02 -6.24
CA GLY A 190 3.73 -18.03 -7.23
C GLY A 190 4.59 -19.30 -7.18
N ASN A 191 5.84 -19.22 -6.71
CA ASN A 191 6.71 -20.38 -6.54
C ASN A 191 6.46 -21.13 -5.22
N SER A 192 5.99 -20.43 -4.19
CA SER A 192 5.74 -21.01 -2.85
C SER A 192 4.34 -21.62 -2.69
N SER A 193 3.43 -21.34 -3.63
CA SER A 193 2.04 -21.80 -3.60
C SER A 193 1.45 -21.85 -4.99
N GLN A 194 0.35 -22.57 -5.18
CA GLN A 194 -0.40 -22.51 -6.44
C GLN A 194 -0.83 -21.06 -6.70
N ILE A 195 -0.44 -20.52 -7.85
CA ILE A 195 -0.85 -19.19 -8.31
C ILE A 195 -2.39 -19.13 -8.31
N LYS A 196 -2.95 -18.20 -7.52
CA LYS A 196 -4.40 -17.97 -7.44
C LYS A 196 -4.79 -16.78 -8.32
N PRO A 197 -6.05 -16.72 -8.80
CA PRO A 197 -6.62 -15.49 -9.31
C PRO A 197 -6.34 -14.33 -8.34
N THR A 198 -5.80 -13.25 -8.87
CA THR A 198 -5.29 -12.12 -8.09
C THR A 198 -6.00 -10.83 -8.47
N ILE A 199 -6.39 -10.06 -7.47
CA ILE A 199 -6.90 -8.70 -7.62
C ILE A 199 -5.87 -7.75 -6.99
N LEU A 200 -5.44 -6.75 -7.76
CA LEU A 200 -4.51 -5.73 -7.30
C LEU A 200 -5.27 -4.45 -6.94
N ILE A 201 -4.93 -3.83 -5.81
CA ILE A 201 -5.49 -2.56 -5.38
C ILE A 201 -4.35 -1.54 -5.29
N GLY A 202 -4.46 -0.41 -5.98
CA GLY A 202 -3.45 0.64 -5.96
C GLY A 202 -4.03 2.00 -5.59
N HIS A 203 -3.48 2.65 -4.57
CA HIS A 203 -3.79 4.04 -4.23
C HIS A 203 -2.64 4.95 -4.64
N GLY A 204 -2.94 6.04 -5.35
CA GLY A 204 -1.94 7.01 -5.80
C GLY A 204 -0.76 6.35 -6.51
N VAL A 205 0.47 6.58 -6.05
CA VAL A 205 1.69 6.00 -6.68
C VAL A 205 1.70 4.47 -6.68
N GLY A 206 1.05 3.79 -5.74
CA GLY A 206 0.93 2.33 -5.72
C GLY A 206 0.27 1.77 -6.98
N GLY A 207 -0.66 2.52 -7.58
CA GLY A 207 -1.25 2.17 -8.87
C GLY A 207 -0.28 2.26 -10.05
N LEU A 208 0.67 3.20 -10.02
CA LEU A 208 1.74 3.29 -11.02
C LEU A 208 2.73 2.14 -10.89
N VAL A 209 3.03 1.70 -9.66
CA VAL A 209 3.82 0.49 -9.41
C VAL A 209 3.11 -0.74 -9.98
N ILE A 210 1.78 -0.85 -9.82
CA ILE A 210 0.99 -1.92 -10.46
C ILE A 210 1.07 -1.84 -11.98
N LYS A 211 0.98 -0.65 -12.59
CA LYS A 211 1.14 -0.51 -14.05
C LYS A 211 2.48 -1.08 -14.51
N GLN A 212 3.57 -0.78 -13.79
CA GLN A 212 4.90 -1.32 -14.10
C GLN A 212 4.97 -2.85 -14.10
N VAL A 213 4.17 -3.55 -13.28
CA VAL A 213 4.09 -5.03 -13.31
C VAL A 213 3.67 -5.52 -14.69
N ALA A 214 2.62 -4.93 -15.27
CA ALA A 214 2.15 -5.31 -16.61
C ALA A 214 3.22 -5.03 -17.67
N LEU A 215 3.93 -3.90 -17.56
CA LEU A 215 4.99 -3.53 -18.49
C LEU A 215 6.13 -4.55 -18.43
N ILE A 216 6.65 -4.78 -17.22
CA ILE A 216 7.81 -5.64 -17.00
C ILE A 216 7.53 -7.08 -17.43
N THR A 217 6.37 -7.64 -17.07
CA THR A 217 6.02 -9.03 -17.39
C THR A 217 5.83 -9.27 -18.90
N LEU A 218 5.38 -8.27 -19.66
CA LEU A 218 5.16 -8.39 -21.11
C LEU A 218 6.35 -7.98 -21.97
N SER A 219 7.12 -6.97 -21.56
CA SER A 219 8.20 -6.41 -22.38
C SER A 219 9.60 -6.88 -21.98
N LYS A 220 9.86 -7.12 -20.68
CA LYS A 220 11.22 -7.35 -20.16
C LYS A 220 11.45 -8.77 -19.65
N LEU A 221 10.61 -9.22 -18.72
CA LEU A 221 10.72 -10.50 -18.03
C LEU A 221 9.69 -11.47 -18.60
N ARG A 222 9.93 -11.95 -19.83
CA ARG A 222 9.04 -12.88 -20.56
C ARG A 222 9.18 -14.34 -20.11
N GLY A 223 9.48 -14.57 -18.83
CA GLY A 223 9.53 -15.92 -18.28
C GLY A 223 8.13 -16.52 -18.12
N GLU A 224 8.04 -17.85 -18.13
CA GLU A 224 6.76 -18.55 -17.98
C GLU A 224 6.09 -18.21 -16.64
N THR A 225 6.87 -18.13 -15.56
CA THR A 225 6.37 -17.75 -14.23
C THR A 225 5.80 -16.34 -14.22
N GLU A 226 6.52 -15.36 -14.77
CA GLU A 226 6.08 -13.97 -14.88
C GLU A 226 4.81 -13.84 -15.72
N MET A 227 4.73 -14.59 -16.82
CA MET A 227 3.53 -14.62 -17.65
C MET A 227 2.35 -15.28 -16.94
N ASN A 228 2.59 -16.32 -16.13
CA ASN A 228 1.56 -16.95 -15.32
C ASN A 228 1.05 -16.02 -14.21
N ILE A 229 1.92 -15.20 -13.61
CA ILE A 229 1.52 -14.13 -12.69
C ILE A 229 0.63 -13.13 -13.41
N PHE A 230 1.05 -12.64 -14.58
CA PHE A 230 0.25 -11.70 -15.36
C PHE A 230 -1.12 -12.28 -15.73
N ARG A 231 -1.17 -13.55 -16.12
CA ARG A 231 -2.43 -14.27 -16.41
C ARG A 231 -3.33 -14.40 -15.19
N ALA A 232 -2.74 -14.57 -14.01
CA ALA A 232 -3.47 -14.71 -12.77
C ALA A 232 -4.09 -13.40 -12.28
N ILE A 233 -3.59 -12.24 -12.71
CA ILE A 233 -4.25 -10.96 -12.42
C ILE A 233 -5.59 -10.93 -13.17
N ARG A 234 -6.69 -10.94 -12.41
CA ARG A 234 -8.08 -10.90 -12.93
C ARG A 234 -8.73 -9.54 -12.76
N GLY A 235 -8.19 -8.70 -11.90
CA GLY A 235 -8.66 -7.33 -11.76
C GLY A 235 -7.65 -6.38 -11.12
N VAL A 236 -7.83 -5.11 -11.42
CA VAL A 236 -7.07 -4.00 -10.86
C VAL A 236 -8.04 -2.90 -10.44
N VAL A 237 -7.97 -2.48 -9.18
CA VAL A 237 -8.80 -1.40 -8.64
C VAL A 237 -7.88 -0.25 -8.23
N PHE A 238 -8.10 0.91 -8.85
CA PHE A 238 -7.32 2.12 -8.62
C PHE A 238 -8.09 3.12 -7.76
N PHE A 239 -7.38 3.78 -6.85
CA PHE A 239 -7.86 4.91 -6.07
C PHE A 239 -6.98 6.12 -6.40
N GLY A 240 -7.54 7.11 -7.09
CA GLY A 240 -6.89 8.42 -7.30
C GLY A 240 -5.48 8.32 -7.87
N VAL A 241 -5.23 7.36 -8.77
CA VAL A 241 -3.90 7.08 -9.31
C VAL A 241 -3.58 8.14 -10.36
N PRO A 242 -2.43 8.84 -10.28
CA PRO A 242 -2.10 9.92 -11.19
C PRO A 242 -1.58 9.38 -12.52
N HIS A 243 -2.46 8.75 -13.32
CA HIS A 243 -2.06 8.15 -14.59
C HIS A 243 -1.57 9.16 -15.62
N ASP A 244 -2.03 10.42 -15.53
CA ASP A 244 -1.60 11.56 -16.34
C ASP A 244 -1.08 12.71 -15.44
N GLY A 245 -0.53 12.34 -14.29
CA GLY A 245 0.08 13.26 -13.34
C GLY A 245 -0.88 13.83 -12.29
N MET A 246 -0.33 14.62 -11.38
CA MET A 246 -0.97 15.22 -10.21
C MET A 246 -0.39 16.61 -9.90
N ASP A 247 -1.08 17.34 -9.04
CA ASP A 247 -0.48 18.48 -8.38
C ASP A 247 0.60 17.99 -7.40
N ILE A 248 1.85 18.42 -7.61
CA ILE A 248 3.00 18.04 -6.79
C ILE A 248 3.46 19.16 -5.85
N THR A 249 2.68 20.23 -5.69
CA THR A 249 3.03 21.40 -4.87
C THR A 249 3.34 21.00 -3.43
N SER A 250 2.58 20.06 -2.86
CA SER A 250 2.82 19.52 -1.51
C SER A 250 3.90 18.44 -1.43
N LEU A 251 4.47 18.03 -2.57
CA LEU A 251 5.49 16.98 -2.67
C LEU A 251 6.86 17.55 -3.05
N GLN A 252 7.06 18.86 -3.00
CA GLN A 252 8.34 19.46 -3.37
C GLN A 252 9.45 18.97 -2.43
N LEU A 253 10.47 18.35 -3.02
CA LEU A 253 11.65 17.89 -2.29
C LEU A 253 12.73 18.97 -2.33
N THR A 254 13.70 18.87 -1.43
CA THR A 254 14.86 19.76 -1.44
C THR A 254 15.66 19.59 -2.73
N ALA A 255 16.26 20.68 -3.22
CA ALA A 255 17.10 20.63 -4.41
C ALA A 255 18.23 19.60 -4.22
N GLY A 256 18.44 18.75 -5.23
CA GLY A 256 19.42 17.66 -5.16
C GLY A 256 18.91 16.38 -4.49
N HIS A 257 17.64 16.31 -4.07
CA HIS A 257 17.05 15.07 -3.55
C HIS A 257 17.18 13.94 -4.58
N PRO A 258 17.62 12.72 -4.18
CA PRO A 258 17.91 11.63 -5.12
C PRO A 258 16.71 11.22 -5.99
N ASN A 259 15.49 11.43 -5.47
CA ASN A 259 14.23 11.04 -6.11
C ASN A 259 13.48 12.21 -6.79
N GLN A 260 14.10 13.38 -6.90
CA GLN A 260 13.48 14.57 -7.50
C GLN A 260 12.88 14.29 -8.89
N GLN A 261 13.61 13.55 -9.72
CA GLN A 261 13.15 13.18 -11.08
C GLN A 261 11.85 12.37 -11.09
N VAL A 262 11.65 11.48 -10.12
CA VAL A 262 10.40 10.72 -10.02
C VAL A 262 9.25 11.64 -9.66
N ILE A 263 9.43 12.52 -8.67
CA ILE A 263 8.39 13.49 -8.29
C ILE A 263 8.06 14.42 -9.46
N ASP A 264 9.06 14.94 -10.16
CA ASP A 264 8.83 15.82 -11.30
C ASP A 264 8.08 15.11 -12.44
N SER A 265 8.37 13.82 -12.67
CA SER A 265 7.62 13.01 -13.63
C SER A 265 6.15 12.77 -13.25
N LEU A 266 5.75 13.02 -12.00
CA LEU A 266 4.36 12.95 -11.55
C LEU A 266 3.61 14.27 -11.77
N ARG A 267 4.29 15.36 -12.15
CA ARG A 267 3.64 16.65 -12.38
C ARG A 267 2.65 16.54 -13.55
N GLN A 268 1.49 17.19 -13.40
CA GLN A 268 0.56 17.39 -14.52
C GLN A 268 1.25 18.10 -15.69
N GLY A 269 0.86 17.74 -16.91
CA GLY A 269 1.32 18.42 -18.14
C GLY A 269 2.16 17.56 -19.09
N GLY A 270 1.83 16.27 -19.23
CA GLY A 270 2.38 15.45 -20.32
C GLY A 270 3.75 14.84 -20.03
N SER A 271 3.91 14.23 -18.86
CA SER A 271 5.11 13.44 -18.53
C SER A 271 5.34 12.31 -19.54
N GLU A 272 6.48 12.31 -20.23
CA GLU A 272 6.86 11.26 -21.17
C GLU A 272 6.83 9.87 -20.53
N LEU A 273 7.26 9.78 -19.27
CA LEU A 273 7.23 8.53 -18.50
C LEU A 273 5.80 8.02 -18.32
N LEU A 274 4.88 8.90 -17.89
CA LEU A 274 3.50 8.50 -17.66
C LEU A 274 2.77 8.16 -18.98
N ASN A 275 3.04 8.92 -20.04
CA ASN A 275 2.52 8.66 -21.39
C ASN A 275 2.96 7.29 -21.90
N GLN A 276 4.26 6.98 -21.78
CA GLN A 276 4.80 5.67 -22.17
C GLN A 276 4.18 4.55 -21.33
N MET A 277 4.12 4.72 -20.01
CA MET A 277 3.49 3.75 -19.10
C MET A 277 2.02 3.52 -19.43
N HIS A 278 1.28 4.57 -19.79
CA HIS A 278 -0.11 4.45 -20.20
C HIS A 278 -0.22 3.64 -21.49
N ALA A 279 0.50 4.01 -22.55
CA ALA A 279 0.43 3.33 -23.83
C ALA A 279 0.71 1.82 -23.72
N GLU A 280 1.78 1.46 -23.00
CA GLU A 280 2.14 0.05 -22.80
C GLU A 280 1.13 -0.69 -21.91
N PHE A 281 0.56 -0.02 -20.88
CA PHE A 281 -0.47 -0.62 -20.03
C PHE A 281 -1.75 -0.92 -20.81
N ILE A 282 -2.18 -0.01 -21.70
CA ILE A 282 -3.32 -0.24 -22.59
C ILE A 282 -3.03 -1.41 -23.53
N GLN A 283 -1.85 -1.43 -24.14
CA GLN A 283 -1.44 -2.53 -25.01
C GLN A 283 -1.47 -3.87 -24.26
N ALA A 284 -0.95 -3.91 -23.04
CA ALA A 284 -0.92 -5.09 -22.18
C ALA A 284 -2.32 -5.69 -21.96
N PHE A 285 -3.25 -4.85 -21.50
CA PHE A 285 -4.58 -5.32 -21.13
C PHE A 285 -5.54 -5.43 -22.32
N SER A 286 -5.21 -4.85 -23.49
CA SER A 286 -5.94 -5.12 -24.74
C SER A 286 -5.89 -6.59 -25.14
N GLN A 287 -4.82 -7.31 -24.74
CA GLN A 287 -4.64 -8.74 -24.97
C GLN A 287 -5.31 -9.61 -23.90
N LYS A 288 -5.93 -8.99 -22.88
CA LYS A 288 -6.49 -9.66 -21.70
C LYS A 288 -7.86 -9.06 -21.32
N PRO A 289 -8.85 -9.11 -22.23
CA PRO A 289 -10.15 -8.43 -22.08
C PRO A 289 -10.97 -8.92 -20.89
N GLU A 290 -10.65 -10.09 -20.33
CA GLU A 290 -11.25 -10.63 -19.12
C GLU A 290 -10.74 -9.96 -17.83
N THR A 291 -9.70 -9.14 -17.90
CA THR A 291 -9.20 -8.39 -16.74
C THR A 291 -9.99 -7.11 -16.55
N GLU A 292 -10.52 -6.93 -15.34
CA GLU A 292 -11.30 -5.75 -15.01
C GLU A 292 -10.45 -4.67 -14.35
N ILE A 293 -10.40 -3.49 -14.96
CA ILE A 293 -9.70 -2.32 -14.42
C ILE A 293 -10.71 -1.26 -13.99
N PHE A 294 -10.84 -0.98 -12.71
CA PHE A 294 -11.81 -0.03 -12.17
C PHE A 294 -11.11 1.14 -11.47
N SER A 295 -11.56 2.38 -11.69
CA SER A 295 -10.97 3.57 -11.08
C SER A 295 -11.95 4.36 -10.21
N PHE A 296 -11.58 4.53 -8.94
CA PHE A 296 -12.19 5.50 -8.04
C PHE A 296 -11.44 6.83 -8.10
N TYR A 297 -12.17 7.95 -8.08
CA TYR A 297 -11.59 9.29 -8.12
C TYR A 297 -12.20 10.22 -7.08
N GLU A 298 -11.40 11.20 -6.64
CA GLU A 298 -11.75 12.19 -5.62
C GLU A 298 -12.76 13.23 -6.16
N THR A 299 -13.56 13.80 -5.26
CA THR A 299 -14.44 14.94 -5.59
C THR A 299 -14.36 16.07 -4.58
N LEU A 300 -13.62 15.90 -3.48
CA LEU A 300 -13.36 16.98 -2.53
C LEU A 300 -11.94 17.50 -2.72
N GLU A 301 -11.79 18.81 -2.56
CA GLU A 301 -10.50 19.48 -2.61
C GLU A 301 -9.65 19.14 -1.38
N SER A 302 -8.34 19.09 -1.59
CA SER A 302 -7.33 19.03 -0.53
C SER A 302 -6.77 20.41 -0.26
N GLU A 303 -6.31 20.66 0.96
CA GLU A 303 -5.45 21.82 1.23
C GLU A 303 -4.04 21.53 0.70
N ILE A 304 -3.70 22.15 -0.43
CA ILE A 304 -2.41 22.01 -1.09
C ILE A 304 -1.48 23.09 -0.54
N THR A 305 -0.54 22.65 0.30
CA THR A 305 0.43 23.54 0.96
C THR A 305 1.85 23.22 0.47
N PRO A 306 2.64 24.19 0.00
CA PRO A 306 4.05 23.99 -0.26
C PRO A 306 4.80 23.59 1.02
N PRO A 307 5.81 22.70 0.95
CA PRO A 307 6.60 22.37 2.12
C PRO A 307 7.27 23.63 2.68
N ILE A 308 7.28 23.76 4.01
CA ILE A 308 7.92 24.88 4.69
C ILE A 308 9.41 24.82 4.34
N GLY A 309 9.87 25.79 3.57
CA GLY A 309 11.29 25.92 3.24
C GLY A 309 12.11 26.05 4.53
N ASP A 310 13.18 25.27 4.63
CA ASP A 310 14.15 25.40 5.71
C ASP A 310 14.58 26.86 5.84
N SER A 311 14.32 27.47 6.99
CA SER A 311 14.50 28.90 7.24
C SER A 311 15.98 29.32 7.30
N THR A 312 16.90 28.42 6.98
CA THR A 312 18.35 28.58 7.08
C THR A 312 19.04 29.05 5.79
N LEU A 313 18.33 29.13 4.66
CA LEU A 313 18.90 29.58 3.37
C LEU A 313 18.33 30.92 2.83
N GLN A 314 17.72 31.75 3.67
CA GLN A 314 17.26 33.10 3.26
C GLN A 314 18.38 34.17 3.19
N TYR A 315 19.64 33.81 3.39
CA TYR A 315 20.76 34.71 3.19
C TYR A 315 21.65 34.23 2.04
N GLN A 316 21.22 34.33 0.77
CA GLN A 316 22.14 34.64 -0.35
C GLN A 316 21.57 34.76 -1.78
N GLU A 317 20.26 34.72 -2.04
CA GLU A 317 19.76 34.97 -3.41
C GLU A 317 18.92 36.25 -3.48
N GLN A 318 19.62 37.40 -3.48
CA GLN A 318 19.10 38.59 -4.14
C GLN A 318 19.43 38.49 -5.63
N HIS A 319 18.38 38.42 -6.45
CA HIS A 319 18.30 38.52 -7.92
C HIS A 319 17.68 37.30 -8.60
N ASP A 320 16.39 37.04 -8.35
CA ASP A 320 15.45 36.88 -9.46
C ASP A 320 13.98 37.01 -9.00
N ASN A 321 13.22 37.84 -9.67
CA ASN A 321 11.81 38.16 -9.37
C ASN A 321 10.89 37.03 -9.89
N SER A 322 10.96 35.84 -9.30
CA SER A 322 9.89 34.84 -9.41
C SER A 322 9.19 34.74 -8.06
N HIS A 323 7.94 35.20 -7.99
CA HIS A 323 7.09 35.00 -6.82
C HIS A 323 6.89 33.50 -6.61
N LYS A 324 7.73 32.86 -5.78
CA LYS A 324 7.42 31.53 -5.23
C LYS A 324 6.10 31.65 -4.47
N ASN A 325 5.06 31.07 -5.02
CA ASN A 325 3.70 31.15 -4.49
C ASN A 325 3.65 30.36 -3.18
N THR A 326 3.87 31.04 -2.06
CA THR A 326 3.98 30.47 -0.71
C THR A 326 2.63 30.28 -0.02
N LYS A 327 1.51 30.49 -0.72
CA LYS A 327 0.17 30.38 -0.14
C LYS A 327 -0.40 28.98 -0.35
N SER A 328 -0.91 28.39 0.71
CA SER A 328 -1.78 27.21 0.60
C SER A 328 -3.02 27.57 -0.21
N HIS A 329 -3.52 26.60 -0.98
CA HIS A 329 -4.77 26.74 -1.72
C HIS A 329 -5.55 25.43 -1.66
N ALA A 330 -6.88 25.52 -1.75
CA ALA A 330 -7.71 24.34 -1.92
C ALA A 330 -7.69 23.92 -3.41
N GLY A 331 -7.55 22.63 -3.66
CA GLY A 331 -7.56 22.11 -5.03
C GLY A 331 -7.65 20.58 -5.10
N VAL A 332 -8.01 20.09 -6.28
CA VAL A 332 -8.02 18.65 -6.60
C VAL A 332 -6.59 18.20 -6.90
N VAL A 333 -6.09 17.22 -6.16
CA VAL A 333 -4.70 16.76 -6.31
C VAL A 333 -4.53 15.94 -7.60
N VAL A 334 -5.47 15.03 -7.87
CA VAL A 334 -5.51 14.20 -9.08
C VAL A 334 -6.83 14.44 -9.79
N THR A 335 -6.77 15.07 -10.97
CA THR A 335 -7.98 15.33 -11.75
C THR A 335 -8.69 14.03 -12.11
N ARG A 336 -10.02 14.09 -12.29
CA ARG A 336 -10.80 12.95 -12.79
C ARG A 336 -10.21 12.36 -14.08
N ALA A 337 -9.77 13.22 -15.00
CA ALA A 337 -9.13 12.80 -16.25
C ALA A 337 -7.90 11.93 -15.95
N SER A 338 -6.96 12.41 -15.12
CA SER A 338 -5.78 11.66 -14.71
C SER A 338 -6.12 10.37 -13.96
N ALA A 339 -7.05 10.41 -12.99
CA ALA A 339 -7.45 9.24 -12.21
C ALA A 339 -8.12 8.12 -13.03
N THR A 340 -8.71 8.47 -14.17
CA THR A 340 -9.44 7.52 -15.03
C THR A 340 -8.72 7.23 -16.35
N HIS A 341 -7.52 7.79 -16.55
CA HIS A 341 -6.69 7.59 -17.74
C HIS A 341 -5.97 6.22 -17.73
N CYS A 342 -6.76 5.15 -17.74
CA CYS A 342 -6.30 3.77 -17.75
C CYS A 342 -7.04 2.89 -18.76
N ARG A 343 -7.76 3.52 -19.71
CA ARG A 343 -8.52 2.83 -20.77
C ARG A 343 -8.50 3.60 -22.10
N PRO A 344 -8.74 2.92 -23.24
CA PRO A 344 -9.07 3.59 -24.49
C PRO A 344 -10.40 4.36 -24.35
N GLU A 345 -10.48 5.55 -24.95
CA GLU A 345 -11.62 6.48 -24.84
C GLU A 345 -12.98 5.92 -25.29
N THR A 346 -13.00 4.77 -25.96
CA THR A 346 -14.20 4.09 -26.46
C THR A 346 -14.86 3.12 -25.45
N GLY A 347 -14.36 3.07 -24.21
CA GLY A 347 -14.83 2.16 -23.17
C GLY A 347 -16.13 2.56 -22.46
N ASN A 348 -16.87 1.57 -21.97
CA ASN A 348 -18.12 1.73 -21.21
C ASN A 348 -17.90 2.58 -19.93
N VAL A 349 -18.70 3.64 -19.73
CA VAL A 349 -18.59 4.64 -18.63
C VAL A 349 -18.71 4.00 -17.22
N GLN A 350 -19.22 2.77 -17.15
CA GLN A 350 -19.53 2.03 -15.92
C GLN A 350 -18.32 1.55 -15.10
N GLN A 351 -17.08 1.79 -15.52
CA GLN A 351 -15.87 1.27 -14.82
C GLN A 351 -15.09 2.34 -14.05
N THR A 352 -15.79 3.42 -13.70
CA THR A 352 -15.27 4.47 -12.82
C THR A 352 -16.34 4.86 -11.81
N CYS A 353 -15.93 5.33 -10.64
CA CYS A 353 -16.85 5.81 -9.61
C CYS A 353 -16.23 6.98 -8.85
N ALA A 354 -17.02 8.00 -8.60
CA ALA A 354 -16.62 9.13 -7.78
C ALA A 354 -16.83 8.76 -6.30
N ILE A 355 -15.90 9.14 -5.43
CA ILE A 355 -16.08 9.04 -3.97
C ILE A 355 -15.95 10.46 -3.40
N PRO A 356 -16.87 10.90 -2.52
CA PRO A 356 -16.87 12.23 -1.93
C PRO A 356 -15.78 12.42 -0.87
N ARG A 357 -14.51 12.31 -1.30
CA ARG A 357 -13.30 12.42 -0.47
C ARG A 357 -12.21 13.18 -1.20
N SER A 358 -11.21 13.60 -0.43
CA SER A 358 -9.91 14.11 -0.90
C SER A 358 -9.05 12.96 -1.43
N ASN A 359 -8.02 13.23 -2.24
CA ASN A 359 -7.07 12.19 -2.67
C ASN A 359 -6.46 11.39 -1.52
N ALA A 360 -6.09 12.09 -0.44
CA ALA A 360 -5.41 11.51 0.71
C ALA A 360 -6.29 10.52 1.47
N ASP A 361 -7.60 10.77 1.51
CA ASP A 361 -8.58 9.96 2.25
C ASP A 361 -9.39 9.02 1.34
N LEU A 362 -9.16 9.07 0.02
CA LEU A 362 -9.97 8.37 -0.99
C LEU A 362 -10.10 6.86 -0.77
N ALA A 363 -9.09 6.23 -0.17
CA ALA A 363 -9.05 4.80 0.11
C ALA A 363 -9.17 4.46 1.61
N ARG A 364 -9.43 5.46 2.45
CA ARG A 364 -9.67 5.29 3.89
C ARG A 364 -11.17 5.23 4.10
N PHE A 365 -11.66 4.21 4.79
CA PHE A 365 -13.09 4.06 5.08
C PHE A 365 -13.25 3.79 6.57
N GLU A 366 -14.18 4.49 7.20
CA GLU A 366 -14.52 4.25 8.60
C GLU A 366 -15.35 2.96 8.78
N PRO A 367 -15.52 2.44 10.00
CA PRO A 367 -16.44 1.33 10.22
C PRO A 367 -17.87 1.71 9.79
N HIS A 368 -18.47 0.92 8.90
CA HIS A 368 -19.82 1.15 8.33
C HIS A 368 -19.95 2.39 7.44
N ASP A 369 -18.85 2.83 6.86
CA ASP A 369 -18.80 3.91 5.89
C ASP A 369 -19.71 3.61 4.67
N PRO A 370 -20.68 4.48 4.33
CA PRO A 370 -21.58 4.25 3.21
C PRO A 370 -20.85 4.25 1.85
N ASP A 371 -19.73 4.98 1.72
CA ASP A 371 -18.98 5.02 0.46
C ASP A 371 -18.24 3.70 0.19
N TYR A 372 -17.94 2.93 1.26
CA TYR A 372 -17.28 1.64 1.15
C TYR A 372 -18.11 0.61 0.37
N ASP A 373 -19.45 0.72 0.37
CA ASP A 373 -20.31 -0.21 -0.34
C ASP A 373 -20.03 -0.22 -1.85
N ALA A 374 -19.70 0.92 -2.46
CA ALA A 374 -19.31 0.99 -3.85
C ALA A 374 -18.03 0.20 -4.12
N VAL A 375 -17.02 0.35 -3.26
CA VAL A 375 -15.75 -0.39 -3.32
C VAL A 375 -15.97 -1.88 -3.15
N ARG A 376 -16.74 -2.27 -2.12
CA ARG A 376 -17.08 -3.67 -1.84
C ARG A 376 -17.78 -4.31 -3.03
N ASN A 377 -18.77 -3.65 -3.62
CA ASN A 377 -19.54 -4.21 -4.73
C ASN A 377 -18.69 -4.43 -5.98
N VAL A 378 -17.77 -3.50 -6.29
CA VAL A 378 -16.79 -3.65 -7.38
C VAL A 378 -15.87 -4.84 -7.12
N LEU A 379 -15.22 -4.88 -5.95
CA LEU A 379 -14.32 -5.98 -5.60
C LEU A 379 -15.04 -7.32 -5.59
N PHE A 380 -16.26 -7.38 -5.07
CA PHE A 380 -17.08 -8.60 -5.02
C PHE A 380 -17.40 -9.10 -6.43
N GLY A 381 -17.81 -8.21 -7.32
CA GLY A 381 -18.07 -8.54 -8.72
C GLY A 381 -16.85 -9.14 -9.41
N ILE A 382 -15.69 -8.49 -9.27
CA ILE A 382 -14.42 -8.98 -9.83
C ILE A 382 -14.06 -10.34 -9.23
N THR A 383 -14.20 -10.50 -7.91
CA THR A 383 -13.87 -11.74 -7.21
C THR A 383 -14.74 -12.91 -7.68
N GLN A 384 -16.06 -12.71 -7.82
CA GLN A 384 -16.95 -13.76 -8.31
C GLN A 384 -16.58 -14.22 -9.72
N ARG A 385 -16.23 -13.29 -10.62
CA ARG A 385 -15.77 -13.61 -11.99
C ARG A 385 -14.35 -14.17 -12.05
N ALA A 386 -13.54 -13.95 -11.03
CA ALA A 386 -12.19 -14.50 -10.93
C ALA A 386 -12.19 -15.96 -10.45
N VAL A 387 -13.21 -16.36 -9.67
CA VAL A 387 -13.39 -17.73 -9.16
C VAL A 387 -14.05 -18.66 -10.18
N ASN A 388 -14.93 -18.11 -11.02
CA ASN A 388 -15.55 -18.80 -12.16
C ASN A 388 -14.60 -18.83 -13.37
#